data_AF-A0A1H1HQ13-F1
#
_entry.id   AF-A0A1H1HQ13-F1
#
_cell.length_a   1.000
_cell.length_b   1.000
_cell.length_c   1.000
_cell.angle_alpha   90.00
_cell.angle_beta   90.00
_cell.angle_gamma   90.00
#
_symmetry.space_group_name_H-M   'P 1'
#
loop_
_entity.id
_entity.type
_entity.pdbx_description
1 polymer ?
#
loop_
_entity_poly.entity_id
_entity_poly.type
_entity_poly.pdbx_seq_one_letter_code
_entity_poly.pdbx_strand_id
1 'polypeptide(L)'
;MSLIQSIDALLPQTQCGKCGHPGCKPYAEGIANGEPINKCPPGGSETINALAELLHVPVLELDTSRGSAPAQIAYIREAECIGCTKCIQACPVDAIVGAAKLMHTVIIDECTGCDLCVAPCPVDCIEMRPLPISTVLPIVGGLAFSLEEQRARTAKRNRARRRFEQRNARLQREEELKAAERQARAQRAAQPSVATLDPVQAALERVRAQKAATADAALKKAKIDLAMSRAQLNKSLKAFGHPPTFEQQSQLIVLQQQFEAAEQALMQLENTAVPAPAPAVTPVKDADLKRAKIQLAMRRAELKKAQTHQAPTEQIETLERALSEAEQALHAAEALSEQPLPDLARVEKRPIDSQLRQLKTELAYARADVSKLERRADTPAELMEKARARLQEAERQVNAHAAP
;
A
#
# COMPACT_ATOMS: atom_id res chain seq x y z
N MET A 1 -31.04 -19.55 -6.52
CA MET A 1 -30.36 -18.24 -6.46
C MET A 1 -31.09 -17.40 -5.44
N SER A 2 -30.41 -16.78 -4.48
CA SER A 2 -31.07 -15.89 -3.52
C SER A 2 -31.53 -14.60 -4.21
N LEU A 3 -32.49 -13.88 -3.61
CA LEU A 3 -32.96 -12.60 -4.15
C LEU A 3 -31.82 -11.60 -4.35
N ILE A 4 -30.91 -11.50 -3.37
CA ILE A 4 -29.71 -10.65 -3.42
C ILE A 4 -28.83 -11.01 -4.63
N GLN A 5 -28.64 -12.30 -4.91
CA GLN A 5 -27.85 -12.75 -6.06
C GLN A 5 -28.53 -12.38 -7.38
N SER A 6 -29.86 -12.46 -7.47
CA SER A 6 -30.61 -12.05 -8.65
C SER A 6 -30.53 -10.54 -8.88
N ILE A 7 -30.64 -9.73 -7.82
CA ILE A 7 -30.50 -8.27 -7.90
C ILE A 7 -29.07 -7.90 -8.32
N ASP A 8 -28.06 -8.46 -7.65
CA ASP A 8 -26.65 -8.22 -8.00
C ASP A 8 -26.37 -8.63 -9.46
N ALA A 9 -27.04 -9.67 -9.96
CA ALA A 9 -26.91 -10.09 -11.34
C ALA A 9 -27.32 -9.03 -12.37
N LEU A 10 -28.28 -8.17 -12.04
CA LEU A 10 -28.80 -7.11 -12.89
C LEU A 10 -27.99 -5.82 -12.82
N LEU A 11 -27.24 -5.60 -11.73
CA LEU A 11 -26.43 -4.40 -11.55
C LEU A 11 -25.29 -4.32 -12.60
N PRO A 12 -24.81 -3.11 -12.94
CA PRO A 12 -23.79 -2.91 -13.96
C PRO A 12 -22.38 -3.39 -13.56
N GLN A 13 -22.15 -3.80 -12.32
CA GLN A 13 -20.88 -4.38 -11.85
C GLN A 13 -19.65 -3.48 -12.04
N THR A 14 -19.84 -2.15 -12.05
CA THR A 14 -18.72 -1.19 -12.14
C THR A 14 -17.95 -1.05 -10.83
N GLN A 15 -18.58 -1.36 -9.69
CA GLN A 15 -18.04 -1.18 -8.33
C GLN A 15 -17.64 0.27 -7.98
N CYS A 16 -18.20 1.28 -8.68
CA CYS A 16 -17.81 2.69 -8.53
C CYS A 16 -18.28 3.38 -7.23
N GLY A 17 -19.24 2.79 -6.52
CA GLY A 17 -19.80 3.33 -5.28
C GLY A 17 -20.59 4.65 -5.38
N LYS A 18 -20.93 5.13 -6.59
CA LYS A 18 -21.73 6.35 -6.79
C LYS A 18 -23.13 6.30 -6.12
N CYS A 19 -23.67 5.10 -5.92
CA CYS A 19 -24.95 4.90 -5.21
C CYS A 19 -24.85 5.08 -3.69
N GLY A 20 -23.65 5.26 -3.12
CA GLY A 20 -23.42 5.37 -1.67
C GLY A 20 -23.00 4.06 -0.99
N HIS A 21 -22.94 2.96 -1.75
CA HIS A 21 -22.49 1.66 -1.28
C HIS A 21 -21.06 1.35 -1.74
N PRO A 22 -20.26 0.55 -1.00
CA PRO A 22 -18.88 0.24 -1.39
C PRO A 22 -18.75 -0.69 -2.62
N GLY A 23 -19.86 -1.20 -3.15
CA GLY A 23 -19.90 -2.05 -4.33
C GLY A 23 -21.33 -2.40 -4.76
N CYS A 24 -21.46 -3.20 -5.82
CA CYS A 24 -22.77 -3.62 -6.34
C CYS A 24 -23.50 -4.57 -5.38
N LYS A 25 -22.81 -5.56 -4.81
CA LYS A 25 -23.44 -6.52 -3.90
C LYS A 25 -24.05 -5.88 -2.63
N PRO A 26 -23.37 -4.96 -1.91
CA PRO A 26 -24.00 -4.25 -0.79
C PRO A 26 -25.23 -3.43 -1.19
N TYR A 27 -25.23 -2.83 -2.39
CA TYR A 27 -26.44 -2.16 -2.89
C TYR A 27 -27.56 -3.17 -3.21
N ALA A 28 -27.23 -4.34 -3.74
CA ALA A 28 -28.20 -5.42 -3.94
C ALA A 28 -28.82 -5.91 -2.62
N GLU A 29 -28.02 -5.99 -1.55
CA GLU A 29 -28.49 -6.27 -0.19
C GLU A 29 -29.42 -5.16 0.31
N GLY A 30 -29.05 -3.90 0.11
CA GLY A 30 -29.90 -2.74 0.42
C GLY A 30 -31.26 -2.81 -0.29
N ILE A 31 -31.27 -3.07 -1.60
CA ILE A 31 -32.50 -3.21 -2.39
C ILE A 31 -33.35 -4.38 -1.87
N ALA A 32 -32.74 -5.52 -1.58
CA ALA A 32 -33.45 -6.67 -1.01
C ALA A 32 -34.12 -6.34 0.34
N ASN A 33 -33.58 -5.37 1.08
CA ASN A 33 -34.11 -4.86 2.34
C ASN A 33 -35.05 -3.65 2.17
N GLY A 34 -35.46 -3.30 0.94
CA GLY A 34 -36.41 -2.23 0.64
C GLY A 34 -35.80 -0.87 0.30
N GLU A 35 -34.49 -0.79 0.05
CA GLU A 35 -33.85 0.44 -0.43
C GLU A 35 -34.29 0.78 -1.87
N PRO A 36 -34.42 2.07 -2.25
CA PRO A 36 -34.80 2.46 -3.61
C PRO A 36 -33.89 1.91 -4.72
N ILE A 37 -34.50 1.42 -5.79
CA ILE A 37 -33.85 0.80 -6.97
C ILE A 37 -33.20 1.81 -7.94
N ASN A 38 -33.39 3.10 -7.74
CA ASN A 38 -33.03 4.18 -8.67
C ASN A 38 -31.72 4.91 -8.36
N LYS A 39 -30.86 4.35 -7.48
CA LYS A 39 -29.65 5.05 -7.01
C LYS A 39 -28.40 4.78 -7.85
N CYS A 40 -28.49 4.04 -8.95
CA CYS A 40 -27.32 3.57 -9.70
C CYS A 40 -27.15 4.31 -11.05
N PRO A 41 -26.36 5.42 -11.10
CA PRO A 41 -26.06 6.13 -12.35
C PRO A 41 -25.55 5.25 -13.50
N PRO A 42 -24.57 4.33 -13.31
CA PRO A 42 -24.09 3.51 -14.44
C PRO A 42 -25.13 2.49 -14.93
N GLY A 43 -26.12 2.14 -14.10
CA GLY A 43 -27.19 1.21 -14.47
C GLY A 43 -28.29 1.86 -15.31
N GLY A 44 -28.57 3.15 -15.03
CA GLY A 44 -29.57 3.94 -15.74
C GLY A 44 -30.99 3.34 -15.66
N SER A 45 -31.86 3.82 -16.54
CA SER A 45 -33.26 3.35 -16.64
C SER A 45 -33.37 1.86 -16.95
N GLU A 46 -32.46 1.32 -17.75
CA GLU A 46 -32.43 -0.11 -18.09
C GLU A 46 -32.32 -1.00 -16.84
N THR A 47 -31.39 -0.70 -15.94
CA THR A 47 -31.21 -1.48 -14.71
C THR A 47 -32.42 -1.30 -13.79
N ILE A 48 -32.96 -0.08 -13.71
CA ILE A 48 -34.16 0.20 -12.91
C ILE A 48 -35.35 -0.61 -13.40
N ASN A 49 -35.59 -0.67 -14.70
CA ASN A 49 -36.68 -1.44 -15.28
C ASN A 49 -36.55 -2.93 -14.97
N ALA A 50 -35.35 -3.50 -15.14
CA ALA A 50 -35.10 -4.90 -14.83
C ALA A 50 -35.28 -5.22 -13.33
N LEU A 51 -34.87 -4.30 -12.45
CA LEU A 51 -35.08 -4.43 -11.01
C LEU A 51 -36.55 -4.30 -10.62
N ALA A 52 -37.27 -3.34 -11.21
CA ALA A 52 -38.70 -3.13 -11.00
C ALA A 52 -39.50 -4.38 -11.39
N GLU A 53 -39.16 -4.98 -12.53
CA GLU A 53 -39.75 -6.24 -13.00
C GLU A 53 -39.45 -7.40 -12.05
N LEU A 54 -38.19 -7.57 -11.63
CA LEU A 54 -37.76 -8.64 -10.73
C LEU A 54 -38.44 -8.56 -9.35
N LEU A 55 -38.63 -7.34 -8.83
CA LEU A 55 -39.15 -7.09 -7.48
C LEU A 55 -40.66 -6.83 -7.46
N HIS A 56 -41.30 -6.74 -8.63
CA HIS A 56 -42.71 -6.36 -8.78
C HIS A 56 -43.05 -5.02 -8.10
N VAL A 57 -42.19 -4.01 -8.30
CA VAL A 57 -42.35 -2.64 -7.77
C VAL A 57 -42.49 -1.64 -8.93
N PRO A 58 -43.07 -0.44 -8.72
CA PRO A 58 -43.15 0.57 -9.77
C PRO A 58 -41.76 1.03 -10.23
N VAL A 59 -41.64 1.33 -11.52
CA VAL A 59 -40.46 1.94 -12.11
C VAL A 59 -40.28 3.34 -11.51
N LEU A 60 -39.08 3.64 -11.04
CA LEU A 60 -38.70 4.94 -10.48
C LEU A 60 -37.81 5.70 -11.46
N GLU A 61 -37.82 7.03 -11.40
CA GLU A 61 -36.85 7.84 -12.15
C GLU A 61 -35.46 7.78 -11.49
N LEU A 62 -34.40 7.82 -12.31
CA LEU A 62 -33.02 7.77 -11.82
C LEU A 62 -32.73 8.95 -10.87
N ASP A 63 -32.15 8.66 -9.70
CA ASP A 63 -31.69 9.68 -8.76
C ASP A 63 -30.45 10.41 -9.31
N THR A 64 -30.69 11.60 -9.88
CA THR A 64 -29.64 12.44 -10.49
C THR A 64 -28.70 13.08 -9.48
N SER A 65 -29.05 13.09 -8.18
CA SER A 65 -28.16 13.59 -7.11
C SER A 65 -26.89 12.74 -6.96
N ARG A 66 -26.89 11.50 -7.47
CA ARG A 66 -25.76 10.56 -7.45
C ARG A 66 -24.73 10.79 -8.57
N GLY A 67 -24.92 11.84 -9.37
CA GLY A 67 -24.02 12.22 -10.46
C GLY A 67 -24.22 11.41 -11.74
N SER A 68 -23.37 11.66 -12.74
CA SER A 68 -23.41 10.97 -14.03
C SER A 68 -22.37 9.84 -14.13
N ALA A 69 -22.63 8.88 -15.01
CA ALA A 69 -21.71 7.79 -15.31
C ALA A 69 -21.66 7.57 -16.83
N PRO A 70 -20.96 8.44 -17.59
CA PRO A 70 -20.80 8.22 -19.02
C PRO A 70 -19.98 6.96 -19.30
N ALA A 71 -20.01 6.48 -20.55
CA ALA A 71 -19.16 5.39 -20.99
C ALA A 71 -17.72 5.90 -21.17
N GLN A 72 -16.82 5.49 -20.28
CA GLN A 72 -15.43 5.97 -20.24
C GLN A 72 -14.49 4.87 -19.73
N ILE A 73 -13.20 5.05 -20.01
CA ILE A 73 -12.10 4.17 -19.63
C ILE A 73 -10.97 4.98 -19.01
N ALA A 74 -10.24 4.34 -18.10
CA ALA A 74 -9.00 4.91 -17.60
C ALA A 74 -7.90 4.83 -18.67
N TYR A 75 -7.17 5.92 -18.83
CA TYR A 75 -5.99 6.04 -19.68
C TYR A 75 -4.83 6.52 -18.82
N ILE A 76 -3.72 5.78 -18.82
CA ILE A 76 -2.52 6.12 -18.05
C ILE A 76 -1.50 6.73 -19.01
N ARG A 77 -1.05 7.96 -18.73
CA ARG A 77 0.07 8.58 -19.45
C ARG A 77 1.36 7.85 -19.06
N GLU A 78 1.81 6.91 -19.89
CA GLU A 78 2.91 6.01 -19.51
C GLU A 78 4.22 6.76 -19.22
N ALA A 79 4.48 7.85 -19.92
CA ALA A 79 5.67 8.69 -19.75
C ALA A 79 5.79 9.33 -18.35
N GLU A 80 4.67 9.54 -17.66
CA GLU A 80 4.62 10.16 -16.32
C GLU A 80 4.48 9.11 -15.20
N CYS A 81 4.18 7.86 -15.55
CA CYS A 81 3.93 6.82 -14.58
C CYS A 81 5.22 6.37 -13.88
N ILE A 82 5.31 6.66 -12.57
CA ILE A 82 6.47 6.26 -11.74
C ILE A 82 6.42 4.82 -11.22
N GLY A 83 5.42 4.03 -11.61
CA GLY A 83 5.30 2.64 -11.16
C GLY A 83 4.97 2.45 -9.66
N CYS A 84 4.17 3.35 -9.06
CA CYS A 84 3.87 3.32 -7.61
C CYS A 84 2.89 2.21 -7.15
N THR A 85 2.17 1.56 -8.07
CA THR A 85 1.19 0.47 -7.85
C THR A 85 -0.12 0.83 -7.12
N LYS A 86 -0.31 2.08 -6.68
CA LYS A 86 -1.55 2.51 -5.99
C LYS A 86 -2.81 2.34 -6.85
N CYS A 87 -2.70 2.57 -8.16
CA CYS A 87 -3.81 2.37 -9.10
C CYS A 87 -4.21 0.89 -9.24
N ILE A 88 -3.24 -0.04 -9.25
CA ILE A 88 -3.51 -1.48 -9.26
C ILE A 88 -4.29 -1.88 -8.00
N GLN A 89 -3.86 -1.38 -6.84
CA GLN A 89 -4.53 -1.67 -5.57
C GLN A 89 -5.96 -1.11 -5.55
N ALA A 90 -6.21 0.03 -6.19
CA ALA A 90 -7.53 0.65 -6.26
C ALA A 90 -8.46 0.01 -7.31
N CYS A 91 -7.92 -0.67 -8.33
CA CYS A 91 -8.73 -1.23 -9.40
C CYS A 91 -9.57 -2.43 -8.89
N PRO A 92 -10.91 -2.38 -8.92
CA PRO A 92 -11.74 -3.45 -8.37
C PRO A 92 -11.70 -4.73 -9.21
N VAL A 93 -11.40 -4.62 -10.50
CA VAL A 93 -11.44 -5.75 -11.45
C VAL A 93 -10.05 -6.15 -11.95
N ASP A 94 -8.98 -5.62 -11.35
CA ASP A 94 -7.59 -5.85 -11.77
C ASP A 94 -7.39 -5.61 -13.29
N ALA A 95 -7.95 -4.51 -13.83
CA ALA A 95 -7.82 -4.12 -15.24
C ALA A 95 -6.52 -3.35 -15.56
N ILE A 96 -5.78 -2.93 -14.54
CA ILE A 96 -4.50 -2.22 -14.68
C ILE A 96 -3.36 -3.22 -14.56
N VAL A 97 -2.44 -3.21 -15.53
CA VAL A 97 -1.27 -4.09 -15.56
C VAL A 97 0.02 -3.30 -15.45
N GLY A 98 1.02 -3.91 -14.82
CA GLY A 98 2.36 -3.37 -14.61
C GLY A 98 2.96 -3.91 -13.32
N ALA A 99 4.07 -3.34 -12.88
CA ALA A 99 4.76 -3.76 -11.65
C ALA A 99 5.40 -2.58 -10.93
N ALA A 100 5.90 -2.81 -9.72
CA ALA A 100 6.60 -1.80 -8.96
C ALA A 100 7.79 -1.24 -9.76
N LYS A 101 7.87 0.10 -9.87
CA LYS A 101 8.88 0.84 -10.63
C LYS A 101 8.87 0.60 -12.15
N LEU A 102 7.80 0.01 -12.68
CA LEU A 102 7.55 -0.10 -14.11
C LEU A 102 6.28 0.67 -14.48
N MET A 103 6.20 1.12 -15.74
CA MET A 103 5.01 1.82 -16.23
C MET A 103 3.78 0.91 -16.16
N HIS A 104 2.63 1.52 -15.87
CA HIS A 104 1.34 0.84 -15.84
C HIS A 104 0.53 1.17 -17.09
N THR A 105 -0.30 0.23 -17.54
CA THR A 105 -1.26 0.46 -18.62
C THR A 105 -2.59 -0.25 -18.32
N VAL A 106 -3.64 0.08 -19.06
CA VAL A 106 -5.02 -0.39 -18.81
C VAL A 106 -5.44 -1.36 -19.90
N ILE A 107 -5.94 -2.53 -19.50
CA ILE A 107 -6.63 -3.46 -20.39
C ILE A 107 -8.03 -2.90 -20.64
N ILE A 108 -8.20 -2.24 -21.78
CA ILE A 108 -9.42 -1.49 -22.13
C ILE A 108 -10.68 -2.36 -22.03
N ASP A 109 -10.62 -3.61 -22.50
CA ASP A 109 -11.80 -4.50 -22.46
C ASP A 109 -12.20 -4.92 -21.03
N GLU A 110 -11.28 -4.86 -20.08
CA GLU A 110 -11.55 -5.21 -18.68
C GLU A 110 -11.88 -3.99 -17.82
N CYS A 111 -11.57 -2.78 -18.30
CA CYS A 111 -11.89 -1.56 -17.58
C CYS A 111 -13.41 -1.35 -17.49
N THR A 112 -13.90 -1.13 -16.28
CA THR A 112 -15.32 -0.84 -16.03
C THR A 112 -15.68 0.64 -16.09
N GLY A 113 -14.70 1.53 -16.21
CA GLY A 113 -14.91 2.97 -16.17
C GLY A 113 -15.24 3.53 -14.78
N CYS A 114 -14.86 2.82 -13.71
CA CYS A 114 -15.25 3.14 -12.33
C CYS A 114 -14.56 4.33 -11.68
N ASP A 115 -13.59 4.97 -12.34
CA ASP A 115 -12.81 6.14 -11.88
C ASP A 115 -12.00 6.02 -10.55
N LEU A 116 -12.16 4.92 -9.79
CA LEU A 116 -11.48 4.68 -8.49
C LEU A 116 -9.94 4.79 -8.51
N CYS A 117 -9.32 4.61 -9.68
CA CYS A 117 -7.86 4.65 -9.83
C CYS A 117 -7.27 6.06 -9.93
N VAL A 118 -8.08 7.08 -10.22
CA VAL A 118 -7.62 8.46 -10.45
C VAL A 118 -7.07 9.08 -9.16
N ALA A 119 -7.90 9.19 -8.12
CA ALA A 119 -7.51 9.85 -6.87
C ALA A 119 -6.28 9.23 -6.15
N PRO A 120 -6.06 7.89 -6.17
CA PRO A 120 -4.86 7.30 -5.57
C PRO A 120 -3.55 7.58 -6.32
N CYS A 121 -3.58 8.10 -7.56
CA CYS A 121 -2.38 8.35 -8.34
C CYS A 121 -1.60 9.57 -7.79
N PRO A 122 -0.36 9.40 -7.29
CA PRO A 122 0.39 10.49 -6.66
C PRO A 122 0.99 11.49 -7.65
N VAL A 123 1.03 11.14 -8.93
CA VAL A 123 1.57 11.97 -10.03
C VAL A 123 0.48 12.40 -11.00
N ASP A 124 -0.78 12.09 -10.71
CA ASP A 124 -1.95 12.46 -11.49
C ASP A 124 -1.86 12.11 -13.00
N CYS A 125 -1.25 10.96 -13.32
CA CYS A 125 -1.05 10.50 -14.69
C CYS A 125 -2.23 9.71 -15.30
N ILE A 126 -3.41 9.74 -14.67
CA ILE A 126 -4.57 8.93 -15.08
C ILE A 126 -5.74 9.83 -15.48
N GLU A 127 -6.22 9.66 -16.71
CA GLU A 127 -7.37 10.38 -17.27
C GLU A 127 -8.52 9.42 -17.52
N MET A 128 -9.75 9.89 -17.36
CA MET A 128 -10.92 9.18 -17.87
C MET A 128 -11.23 9.67 -19.27
N ARG A 129 -11.13 8.79 -20.26
CA ARG A 129 -11.40 9.09 -21.67
C ARG A 129 -12.72 8.47 -22.12
N PRO A 130 -13.47 9.10 -23.03
CA PRO A 130 -14.65 8.48 -23.63
C PRO A 130 -14.33 7.10 -24.20
N LEU A 131 -15.21 6.13 -23.95
CA LEU A 131 -15.06 4.78 -24.48
C LEU A 131 -15.21 4.81 -26.01
N PRO A 132 -14.31 4.19 -26.80
CA PRO A 132 -14.53 4.01 -28.22
C PRO A 132 -15.60 2.93 -28.45
N ILE A 133 -16.87 3.33 -28.44
CA ILE A 133 -18.05 2.44 -28.53
C ILE A 133 -18.04 1.59 -29.82
N SER A 134 -17.37 2.08 -30.88
CA SER A 134 -17.18 1.33 -32.14
C SER A 134 -16.36 0.05 -31.99
N THR A 135 -15.50 -0.03 -30.98
CA THR A 135 -14.52 -1.12 -30.81
C THR A 135 -14.73 -1.87 -29.51
N VAL A 136 -15.28 -1.20 -28.49
CA VAL A 136 -15.41 -1.76 -27.15
C VAL A 136 -16.82 -1.56 -26.63
N LEU A 137 -17.42 -2.67 -26.18
CA LEU A 137 -18.77 -2.66 -25.65
C LEU A 137 -18.82 -1.99 -24.26
N PRO A 138 -19.71 -1.00 -24.05
CA PRO A 138 -19.87 -0.33 -22.76
C PRO A 138 -20.55 -1.21 -21.72
N ILE A 139 -20.13 -1.09 -20.46
CA ILE A 139 -20.79 -1.74 -19.31
C ILE A 139 -22.07 -1.01 -18.89
N VAL A 140 -22.08 0.32 -19.06
CA VAL A 140 -23.19 1.19 -18.64
C VAL A 140 -24.49 0.88 -19.39
N GLY A 141 -25.62 1.22 -18.76
CA GLY A 141 -26.96 1.05 -19.34
C GLY A 141 -27.21 1.92 -20.57
N GLY A 142 -28.19 1.55 -21.39
CA GLY A 142 -28.73 2.41 -22.46
C GLY A 142 -27.91 2.53 -23.75
N LEU A 143 -26.80 1.79 -23.88
CA LEU A 143 -25.92 1.84 -25.06
C LEU A 143 -25.84 0.52 -25.85
N ALA A 144 -26.67 -0.47 -25.51
CA ALA A 144 -26.81 -1.71 -26.27
C ALA A 144 -28.19 -1.74 -26.94
N PHE A 145 -28.19 -1.67 -28.27
CA PHE A 145 -29.39 -1.51 -29.09
C PHE A 145 -29.87 -2.83 -29.69
N SER A 146 -28.97 -3.80 -29.85
CA SER A 146 -29.31 -5.16 -30.33
C SER A 146 -29.31 -6.20 -29.21
N LEU A 147 -30.04 -7.31 -29.41
CA LEU A 147 -30.04 -8.44 -28.47
C LEU A 147 -28.65 -9.05 -28.30
N GLU A 148 -27.84 -9.04 -29.36
CA GLU A 148 -26.46 -9.52 -29.33
C GLU A 148 -25.58 -8.62 -28.47
N GLU A 149 -25.67 -7.29 -28.63
CA GLU A 149 -24.97 -6.32 -27.78
C GLU A 149 -25.42 -6.42 -26.32
N GLN A 150 -26.71 -6.63 -26.07
CA GLN A 150 -27.23 -6.83 -24.72
C GLN A 150 -26.64 -8.09 -24.07
N ARG A 151 -26.58 -9.22 -24.81
CA ARG A 151 -25.96 -10.47 -24.34
C ARG A 151 -24.46 -10.30 -24.08
N ALA A 152 -23.74 -9.68 -25.01
CA ALA A 152 -22.31 -9.42 -24.87
C ALA A 152 -22.02 -8.51 -23.67
N ARG A 153 -22.89 -7.52 -23.39
CA ARG A 153 -22.73 -6.62 -22.25
C ARG A 153 -23.01 -7.34 -20.94
N THR A 154 -24.03 -8.18 -20.89
CA THR A 154 -24.29 -9.05 -19.74
C THR A 154 -23.09 -9.97 -19.47
N ALA A 155 -22.49 -10.55 -20.52
CA ALA A 155 -21.26 -11.33 -20.38
C ALA A 155 -20.09 -10.49 -19.81
N LYS A 156 -19.92 -9.25 -20.27
CA LYS A 156 -18.92 -8.32 -19.75
C LYS A 156 -19.18 -7.94 -18.28
N ARG A 157 -20.43 -7.65 -17.89
CA ARG A 157 -20.83 -7.41 -16.49
C ARG A 157 -20.54 -8.62 -15.60
N ASN A 158 -20.86 -9.83 -16.06
CA ASN A 158 -20.56 -11.07 -15.34
C ASN A 158 -19.05 -11.31 -15.20
N ARG A 159 -18.25 -11.02 -16.23
CA ARG A 159 -16.78 -11.09 -16.17
C ARG A 159 -16.24 -10.10 -15.14
N ALA A 160 -16.70 -8.85 -15.14
CA ALA A 160 -16.32 -7.84 -14.16
C ALA A 160 -16.64 -8.29 -12.72
N ARG A 161 -17.84 -8.84 -12.47
CA ARG A 161 -18.22 -9.42 -11.18
C ARG A 161 -17.27 -10.51 -10.74
N ARG A 162 -17.01 -11.50 -11.61
CA ARG A 162 -16.12 -12.62 -11.32
C ARG A 162 -14.70 -12.14 -10.96
N ARG A 163 -14.16 -11.16 -11.70
CA ARG A 163 -12.84 -10.59 -11.40
C ARG A 163 -12.82 -9.89 -10.04
N PHE A 164 -13.86 -9.12 -9.72
CA PHE A 164 -13.99 -8.46 -8.43
C PHE A 164 -14.06 -9.46 -7.27
N GLU A 165 -14.87 -10.52 -7.39
CA GLU A 165 -14.97 -11.58 -6.39
C GLU A 165 -13.63 -12.32 -6.21
N GLN A 166 -12.95 -12.67 -7.30
CA GLN A 166 -11.64 -13.32 -7.27
C GLN A 166 -10.58 -12.44 -6.58
N ARG A 167 -10.57 -11.13 -6.88
CA ARG A 167 -9.69 -10.16 -6.23
C ARG A 167 -9.96 -10.09 -4.73
N ASN A 168 -11.21 -9.95 -4.32
CA ASN A 168 -11.56 -9.85 -2.90
C ASN A 168 -11.23 -11.14 -2.14
N ALA A 169 -11.51 -12.30 -2.73
CA ALA A 169 -11.12 -13.58 -2.15
C ALA A 169 -9.60 -13.72 -2.00
N ARG A 170 -8.81 -13.18 -2.96
CA ARG A 170 -7.34 -13.13 -2.85
C ARG A 170 -6.90 -12.24 -1.68
N LEU A 171 -7.45 -11.03 -1.57
CA LEU A 171 -7.11 -10.10 -0.49
C LEU A 171 -7.47 -10.64 0.90
N GLN A 172 -8.64 -11.28 1.04
CA GLN A 172 -9.06 -11.90 2.30
C GLN A 172 -8.08 -12.98 2.75
N ARG A 173 -7.69 -13.89 1.84
CA ARG A 173 -6.68 -14.93 2.15
C ARG A 173 -5.35 -14.32 2.59
N GLU A 174 -4.88 -13.27 1.90
CA GLU A 174 -3.63 -12.59 2.29
C GLU A 174 -3.73 -11.94 3.68
N GLU A 175 -4.88 -11.36 4.02
CA GLU A 175 -5.11 -10.74 5.32
C GLU A 175 -5.20 -11.77 6.45
N GLU A 176 -5.91 -12.87 6.22
CA GLU A 176 -6.00 -14.02 7.14
C GLU A 176 -4.61 -14.60 7.43
N LEU A 177 -3.79 -14.81 6.41
CA LEU A 177 -2.41 -15.28 6.56
C LEU A 177 -1.57 -14.32 7.41
N LYS A 178 -1.64 -13.01 7.14
CA LYS A 178 -0.94 -11.98 7.93
C LYS A 178 -1.46 -11.90 9.36
N ALA A 179 -2.74 -12.11 9.59
CA ALA A 179 -3.33 -12.15 10.93
C ALA A 179 -2.86 -13.37 11.72
N ALA A 180 -2.88 -14.55 11.09
CA ALA A 180 -2.38 -15.79 11.67
C ALA A 180 -0.88 -15.70 12.03
N GLU A 181 -0.07 -15.11 11.14
CA GLU A 181 1.36 -14.90 11.42
C GLU A 181 1.58 -13.96 12.62
N ARG A 182 0.82 -12.86 12.70
CA ARG A 182 0.89 -11.95 13.86
C ARG A 182 0.50 -12.63 15.17
N GLN A 183 -0.56 -13.45 15.14
CA GLN A 183 -1.00 -14.23 16.30
C GLN A 183 0.06 -15.25 16.73
N ALA A 184 0.66 -15.97 15.77
CA ALA A 184 1.73 -16.93 16.05
C ALA A 184 2.96 -16.26 16.67
N ARG A 185 3.36 -15.08 16.18
CA ARG A 185 4.45 -14.28 16.79
C ARG A 185 4.11 -13.84 18.22
N ALA A 186 2.89 -13.40 18.47
CA ALA A 186 2.43 -13.00 19.80
C ALA A 186 2.42 -14.18 20.78
N GLN A 187 1.95 -15.36 20.35
CA GLN A 187 1.96 -16.58 21.17
C GLN A 187 3.39 -17.04 21.51
N ARG A 188 4.33 -16.97 20.56
CA ARG A 188 5.74 -17.28 20.81
C ARG A 188 6.38 -16.32 21.83
N ALA A 189 6.04 -15.03 21.79
CA ALA A 189 6.53 -14.05 22.75
C ALA A 189 5.92 -14.20 24.15
N ALA A 190 4.73 -14.79 24.27
CA ALA A 190 4.03 -15.01 25.53
C ALA A 190 4.39 -16.33 26.23
N GLN A 191 5.16 -17.22 25.58
CA GLN A 191 5.65 -18.45 26.22
C GLN A 191 6.73 -18.08 27.25
N PRO A 192 6.53 -18.37 28.55
CA PRO A 192 7.57 -18.16 29.55
C PRO A 192 8.73 -19.12 29.26
N SER A 193 9.96 -18.60 29.22
CA SER A 193 11.14 -19.44 29.39
C SER A 193 11.00 -20.13 30.74
N VAL A 194 11.02 -21.46 30.76
CA VAL A 194 10.87 -22.27 31.97
C VAL A 194 12.05 -21.97 32.90
N ALA A 195 11.88 -20.98 33.78
CA ALA A 195 12.73 -20.75 34.95
C ALA A 195 11.96 -21.30 36.16
N THR A 196 12.53 -22.33 36.77
CA THR A 196 12.03 -22.97 37.98
C THR A 196 12.07 -21.96 39.14
N LEU A 197 10.93 -21.34 39.44
CA LEU A 197 10.71 -20.62 40.69
C LEU A 197 9.41 -21.11 41.34
N ASP A 198 9.45 -21.11 42.67
CA ASP A 198 8.43 -21.60 43.62
C ASP A 198 7.01 -21.15 43.22
N PRO A 199 6.02 -22.06 43.12
CA PRO A 199 4.68 -21.80 42.56
C PRO A 199 3.93 -20.59 43.16
N VAL A 200 4.19 -20.25 44.42
CA VAL A 200 3.55 -19.10 45.10
C VAL A 200 4.17 -17.76 44.69
N GLN A 201 5.50 -17.70 44.55
CA GLN A 201 6.19 -16.50 44.06
C GLN A 201 5.87 -16.25 42.59
N ALA A 202 5.82 -17.31 41.78
CA ALA A 202 5.41 -17.22 40.37
C ALA A 202 3.97 -16.72 40.21
N ALA A 203 3.05 -17.03 41.14
CA ALA A 203 1.69 -16.53 41.11
C ALA A 203 1.62 -15.02 41.44
N LEU A 204 2.33 -14.57 42.48
CA LEU A 204 2.40 -13.14 42.85
C LEU A 204 3.09 -12.29 41.77
N GLU A 205 4.14 -12.81 41.15
CA GLU A 205 4.82 -12.16 40.02
C GLU A 205 3.94 -12.07 38.78
N ARG A 206 3.14 -13.11 38.47
CA ARG A 206 2.16 -13.04 37.37
C ARG A 206 1.11 -11.96 37.60
N VAL A 207 0.57 -11.83 38.81
CA VAL A 207 -0.42 -10.79 39.13
C VAL A 207 0.21 -9.40 39.05
N ARG A 208 1.45 -9.22 39.53
CA ARG A 208 2.19 -7.96 39.42
C ARG A 208 2.55 -7.63 37.97
N ALA A 209 3.01 -8.60 37.18
CA ALA A 209 3.32 -8.45 35.76
C ALA A 209 2.07 -8.14 34.94
N GLN A 210 0.93 -8.76 35.27
CA GLN A 210 -0.35 -8.47 34.62
C GLN A 210 -0.82 -7.04 34.93
N LYS A 211 -0.74 -6.62 36.21
CA LYS A 211 -1.05 -5.22 36.60
C LYS A 211 -0.12 -4.21 35.91
N ALA A 212 1.18 -4.51 35.84
CA ALA A 212 2.16 -3.68 35.14
C ALA A 212 1.90 -3.63 33.62
N ALA A 213 1.56 -4.76 32.99
CA ALA A 213 1.20 -4.82 31.58
C ALA A 213 -0.10 -4.06 31.28
N THR A 214 -1.10 -4.11 32.15
CA THR A 214 -2.32 -3.32 32.01
C THR A 214 -2.07 -1.82 32.17
N ALA A 215 -1.18 -1.43 33.09
CA ALA A 215 -0.78 -0.03 33.28
C ALA A 215 0.03 0.50 32.08
N ASP A 216 0.97 -0.29 31.56
CA ASP A 216 1.75 0.05 30.36
C ASP A 216 0.86 0.13 29.10
N ALA A 217 -0.12 -0.78 28.96
CA ALA A 217 -1.11 -0.70 27.88
C ALA A 217 -2.00 0.55 27.98
N ALA A 218 -2.43 0.93 29.20
CA ALA A 218 -3.20 2.15 29.43
C ALA A 218 -2.38 3.41 29.11
N LEU A 219 -1.12 3.47 29.52
CA LEU A 219 -0.19 4.56 29.17
C LEU A 219 0.02 4.66 27.66
N LYS A 220 0.24 3.53 26.97
CA LYS A 220 0.39 3.50 25.51
C LYS A 220 -0.87 3.99 24.80
N LYS A 221 -2.05 3.58 25.26
CA LYS A 221 -3.33 4.05 24.73
C LYS A 221 -3.48 5.56 24.89
N ALA A 222 -3.22 6.10 26.09
CA ALA A 222 -3.30 7.54 26.34
C ALA A 222 -2.34 8.36 25.47
N LYS A 223 -1.11 7.87 25.24
CA LYS A 223 -0.15 8.51 24.32
C LYS A 223 -0.63 8.52 22.87
N ILE A 224 -1.29 7.44 22.41
CA ILE A 224 -1.89 7.36 21.08
C ILE A 224 -3.06 8.34 20.97
N ASP A 225 -3.94 8.37 21.97
CA ASP A 225 -5.11 9.24 21.99
C ASP A 225 -4.71 10.74 21.95
N LEU A 226 -3.66 11.13 22.69
CA LEU A 226 -3.08 12.47 22.63
C LEU A 226 -2.48 12.80 21.25
N ALA A 227 -1.76 11.85 20.63
CA ALA A 227 -1.19 12.06 19.30
C ALA A 227 -2.27 12.22 18.23
N MET A 228 -3.36 11.43 18.32
CA MET A 228 -4.48 11.48 17.40
C MET A 228 -5.30 12.77 17.57
N SER A 229 -5.61 13.19 18.79
CA SER A 229 -6.33 14.44 19.06
C SER A 229 -5.53 15.66 18.59
N ARG A 230 -4.21 15.68 18.82
CA ARG A 230 -3.30 16.71 18.30
C ARG A 230 -3.30 16.76 16.77
N ALA A 231 -3.25 15.60 16.11
CA ALA A 231 -3.26 15.52 14.65
C ALA A 231 -4.60 16.02 14.08
N GLN A 232 -5.72 15.65 14.71
CA GLN A 232 -7.05 16.07 14.30
C GLN A 232 -7.24 17.59 14.44
N LEU A 233 -6.83 18.17 15.58
CA LEU A 233 -6.87 19.62 15.80
C LEU A 233 -6.04 20.37 14.75
N ASN A 234 -4.79 19.95 14.52
CA ASN A 234 -3.91 20.59 13.53
C ASN A 234 -4.42 20.46 12.09
N LYS A 235 -5.02 19.32 11.75
CA LYS A 235 -5.60 19.09 10.41
C LYS A 235 -6.79 20.02 10.19
N SER A 236 -7.68 20.14 11.18
CA SER A 236 -8.84 21.04 11.13
C SER A 236 -8.41 22.52 11.07
N LEU A 237 -7.43 22.93 11.88
CA LEU A 237 -6.87 24.29 11.84
C LEU A 237 -6.30 24.67 10.47
N LYS A 238 -5.67 23.73 9.76
CA LYS A 238 -5.15 23.96 8.40
C LYS A 238 -6.22 23.91 7.32
N ALA A 239 -7.31 23.17 7.56
CA ALA A 239 -8.40 23.01 6.61
C ALA A 239 -9.39 24.18 6.64
N PHE A 240 -9.56 24.84 7.79
CA PHE A 240 -10.44 25.99 7.91
C PHE A 240 -9.68 27.28 7.57
N GLY A 241 -10.09 27.94 6.47
CA GLY A 241 -9.51 29.22 6.05
C GLY A 241 -9.82 30.38 7.00
N HIS A 242 -9.23 31.55 6.74
CA HIS A 242 -9.47 32.76 7.54
C HIS A 242 -10.43 33.73 6.83
N PRO A 243 -11.56 34.15 7.46
CA PRO A 243 -12.09 33.71 8.75
C PRO A 243 -12.95 32.42 8.62
N PRO A 244 -12.91 31.51 9.61
CA PRO A 244 -13.73 30.31 9.63
C PRO A 244 -15.22 30.62 9.87
N THR A 245 -16.11 29.77 9.39
CA THR A 245 -17.56 29.90 9.65
C THR A 245 -17.90 29.57 11.11
N PHE A 246 -19.08 29.98 11.58
CA PHE A 246 -19.52 29.73 12.96
C PHE A 246 -19.54 28.22 13.33
N GLU A 247 -19.99 27.36 12.41
CA GLU A 247 -19.96 25.91 12.61
C GLU A 247 -18.54 25.34 12.65
N GLN A 248 -17.62 25.88 11.84
CA GLN A 248 -16.21 25.47 11.87
C GLN A 248 -15.54 25.91 13.17
N GLN A 249 -15.91 27.09 13.68
CA GLN A 249 -15.42 27.60 14.95
C GLN A 249 -15.91 26.76 16.14
N SER A 250 -17.17 26.32 16.14
CA SER A 250 -17.69 25.43 17.20
C SER A 250 -17.00 24.06 17.17
N GLN A 251 -16.74 23.50 15.98
CA GLN A 251 -15.98 22.26 15.83
C GLN A 251 -14.54 22.39 16.37
N LEU A 252 -13.86 23.51 16.13
CA LEU A 252 -12.52 23.75 16.66
C LEU A 252 -12.49 23.77 18.19
N ILE A 253 -13.50 24.37 18.83
CA ILE A 253 -13.63 24.41 20.30
C ILE A 253 -13.77 22.97 20.86
N VAL A 254 -14.60 22.14 20.23
CA VAL A 254 -14.77 20.74 20.63
C VAL A 254 -13.46 19.94 20.50
N LEU A 255 -12.74 20.12 19.38
CA LEU A 255 -11.45 19.44 19.17
C LEU A 255 -10.39 19.89 20.16
N GLN A 256 -10.40 21.17 20.54
CA GLN A 256 -9.50 21.70 21.55
C GLN A 256 -9.77 21.09 22.93
N GLN A 257 -11.03 21.00 23.35
CA GLN A 257 -11.41 20.32 24.60
C GLN A 257 -11.01 18.84 24.60
N GLN A 258 -11.14 18.15 23.47
CA GLN A 258 -10.71 16.75 23.34
C GLN A 258 -9.19 16.59 23.47
N PHE A 259 -8.42 17.54 22.93
CA PHE A 259 -6.97 17.56 23.07
C PHE A 259 -6.55 17.79 24.54
N GLU A 260 -7.14 18.78 25.21
CA GLU A 260 -6.89 19.07 26.63
C GLU A 260 -7.28 17.90 27.54
N ALA A 261 -8.42 17.24 27.27
CA ALA A 261 -8.84 16.05 28.01
C ALA A 261 -7.86 14.87 27.83
N ALA A 262 -7.35 14.65 26.62
CA ALA A 262 -6.34 13.62 26.36
C ALA A 262 -5.01 13.92 27.06
N GLU A 263 -4.61 15.20 27.13
CA GLU A 263 -3.41 15.65 27.84
C GLU A 263 -3.54 15.40 29.35
N GLN A 264 -4.68 15.77 29.94
CA GLN A 264 -4.96 15.51 31.36
C GLN A 264 -5.00 14.02 31.68
N ALA A 265 -5.61 13.20 30.82
CA ALA A 265 -5.65 11.75 31.01
C ALA A 265 -4.24 11.12 30.98
N LEU A 266 -3.36 11.57 30.08
CA LEU A 266 -1.98 11.12 30.04
C LEU A 266 -1.23 11.54 31.32
N MET A 267 -1.37 12.80 31.72
CA MET A 267 -0.72 13.35 32.92
C MET A 267 -1.15 12.61 34.20
N GLN A 268 -2.44 12.27 34.32
CA GLN A 268 -2.94 11.48 35.46
C GLN A 268 -2.31 10.08 35.48
N LEU A 269 -2.21 9.41 34.33
CA LEU A 269 -1.60 8.09 34.24
C LEU A 269 -0.09 8.12 34.48
N GLU A 270 0.61 9.17 34.03
CA GLU A 270 2.04 9.37 34.29
C GLU A 270 2.32 9.67 35.76
N ASN A 271 1.46 10.44 36.43
CA ASN A 271 1.57 10.72 37.87
C ASN A 271 1.20 9.51 38.76
N THR A 272 0.32 8.64 38.28
CA THR A 272 -0.09 7.42 39.00
C THR A 272 0.85 6.25 38.72
N ALA A 273 1.71 6.36 37.70
CA ALA A 273 2.72 5.37 37.40
C ALA A 273 3.83 5.43 38.47
N VAL A 274 3.83 4.46 39.39
CA VAL A 274 5.02 4.14 40.19
C VAL A 274 6.15 3.84 39.22
N PRO A 275 7.36 4.43 39.39
CA PRO A 275 8.48 4.13 38.50
C PRO A 275 8.68 2.63 38.46
N ALA A 276 8.49 2.05 37.28
CA ALA A 276 8.70 0.62 37.07
C ALA A 276 10.12 0.29 37.54
N PRO A 277 10.34 -0.78 38.33
CA PRO A 277 11.68 -1.29 38.50
C PRO A 277 12.23 -1.57 37.10
N ALA A 278 13.46 -1.11 36.86
CA ALA A 278 14.09 -1.17 35.55
C ALA A 278 13.86 -2.56 34.91
N PRO A 279 13.47 -2.61 33.62
CA PRO A 279 13.27 -3.89 32.95
C PRO A 279 14.53 -4.74 33.13
N ALA A 280 14.32 -6.03 33.39
CA ALA A 280 15.39 -7.00 33.57
C ALA A 280 16.50 -6.78 32.54
N VAL A 281 17.70 -6.57 33.08
CA VAL A 281 18.92 -6.16 32.40
C VAL A 281 19.11 -6.99 31.13
N THR A 282 18.91 -6.38 29.96
CA THR A 282 19.66 -6.81 28.77
C THR A 282 21.13 -6.69 29.14
N PRO A 283 22.00 -7.69 28.89
CA PRO A 283 23.39 -7.62 29.28
C PRO A 283 23.96 -6.26 28.83
N VAL A 284 24.47 -5.47 29.78
CA VAL A 284 24.82 -4.04 29.61
C VAL A 284 25.63 -3.80 28.32
N LYS A 285 26.48 -4.78 27.98
CA LYS A 285 27.30 -4.85 26.76
C LYS A 285 26.51 -4.73 25.44
N ASP A 286 25.32 -5.34 25.33
CA ASP A 286 24.49 -5.29 24.11
C ASP A 286 23.75 -3.95 23.96
N ALA A 287 23.45 -3.27 25.07
CA ALA A 287 22.82 -1.96 25.05
C ALA A 287 23.81 -0.88 24.56
N ASP A 288 25.07 -0.97 24.98
CA ASP A 288 26.11 -0.03 24.59
C ASP A 288 26.52 -0.20 23.13
N LEU A 289 26.61 -1.44 22.63
CA LEU A 289 26.81 -1.72 21.20
C LEU A 289 25.69 -1.12 20.34
N LYS A 290 24.42 -1.27 20.76
CA LYS A 290 23.27 -0.68 20.04
C LYS A 290 23.31 0.85 20.06
N ARG A 291 23.65 1.47 21.20
CA ARG A 291 23.81 2.92 21.32
C ARG A 291 24.91 3.43 20.41
N ALA A 292 26.07 2.76 20.36
CA ALA A 292 27.17 3.13 19.48
C ALA A 292 26.79 3.04 17.99
N LYS A 293 26.07 1.98 17.57
CA LYS A 293 25.55 1.85 16.19
C LYS A 293 24.58 2.98 15.82
N ILE A 294 23.70 3.36 16.74
CA ILE A 294 22.75 4.47 16.53
C ILE A 294 23.49 5.80 16.41
N GLN A 295 24.44 6.08 17.30
CA GLN A 295 25.24 7.31 17.27
C GLN A 295 26.03 7.44 15.96
N LEU A 296 26.66 6.36 15.49
CA LEU A 296 27.36 6.35 14.21
C LEU A 296 26.41 6.67 13.03
N ALA A 297 25.23 6.06 13.00
CA ALA A 297 24.24 6.31 11.97
C ALA A 297 23.75 7.77 11.97
N MET A 298 23.54 8.36 13.15
CA MET A 298 23.16 9.76 13.30
C MET A 298 24.25 10.71 12.80
N ARG A 299 25.52 10.50 13.18
CA ARG A 299 26.64 11.35 12.73
C ARG A 299 26.86 11.28 11.22
N ARG A 300 26.71 10.09 10.61
CA ARG A 300 26.74 9.94 9.14
C ARG A 300 25.62 10.71 8.46
N ALA A 301 24.41 10.68 9.02
CA ALA A 301 23.27 11.41 8.47
C ALA A 301 23.45 12.93 8.59
N GLU A 302 23.97 13.42 9.72
CA GLU A 302 24.27 14.83 9.96
C GLU A 302 25.34 15.35 9.00
N LEU A 303 26.46 14.64 8.84
CA LEU A 303 27.52 15.01 7.89
C LEU A 303 27.00 15.06 6.45
N LYS A 304 26.26 14.03 6.02
CA LYS A 304 25.67 13.99 4.68
C LYS A 304 24.69 15.14 4.45
N LYS A 305 23.90 15.49 5.47
CA LYS A 305 22.97 16.62 5.41
C LYS A 305 23.73 17.95 5.30
N ALA A 306 24.79 18.15 6.10
CA ALA A 306 25.63 19.34 6.04
C ALA A 306 26.32 19.49 4.68
N GLN A 307 26.85 18.40 4.11
CA GLN A 307 27.44 18.38 2.76
C GLN A 307 26.41 18.70 1.68
N THR A 308 25.19 18.15 1.77
CA THR A 308 24.11 18.40 0.80
C THR A 308 23.65 19.86 0.83
N HIS A 309 23.65 20.49 2.01
CA HIS A 309 23.27 21.89 2.19
C HIS A 309 24.43 22.89 2.06
N GLN A 310 25.63 22.44 1.63
CA GLN A 310 26.82 23.27 1.46
C GLN A 310 27.13 24.11 2.72
N ALA A 311 27.10 23.46 3.88
CA ALA A 311 27.46 24.09 5.14
C ALA A 311 28.90 24.63 5.15
N PRO A 312 29.22 25.61 6.02
CA PRO A 312 30.58 26.14 6.15
C PRO A 312 31.61 25.04 6.44
N THR A 313 32.83 25.18 5.91
CA THR A 313 33.90 24.19 6.02
C THR A 313 34.20 23.81 7.47
N GLU A 314 34.23 24.79 8.39
CA GLU A 314 34.42 24.56 9.83
C GLU A 314 33.36 23.63 10.45
N GLN A 315 32.11 23.72 9.97
CA GLN A 315 31.01 22.89 10.44
C GLN A 315 31.13 21.45 9.90
N ILE A 316 31.61 21.30 8.66
CA ILE A 316 31.88 19.99 8.05
C ILE A 316 33.02 19.30 8.80
N GLU A 317 34.14 19.99 9.05
CA GLU A 317 35.28 19.45 9.80
C GLU A 317 34.89 19.02 11.22
N THR A 318 34.04 19.80 11.89
CA THR A 318 33.51 19.45 13.22
C THR A 318 32.70 18.15 13.17
N LEU A 319 31.85 17.97 12.14
CA LEU A 319 31.03 16.78 11.96
C LEU A 319 31.85 15.56 11.53
N GLU A 320 32.92 15.75 10.75
CA GLU A 320 33.87 14.70 10.40
C GLU A 320 34.63 14.18 11.63
N ARG A 321 35.06 15.08 12.52
CA ARG A 321 35.67 14.69 13.80
C ARG A 321 34.68 13.91 14.68
N ALA A 322 33.45 14.40 14.80
CA ALA A 322 32.39 13.71 15.55
C ALA A 322 32.03 12.34 14.96
N LEU A 323 32.12 12.17 13.64
CA LEU A 323 31.95 10.88 12.97
C LEU A 323 33.09 9.91 13.33
N SER A 324 34.34 10.38 13.29
CA SER A 324 35.51 9.59 13.67
C SER A 324 35.45 9.12 15.13
N GLU A 325 35.05 10.00 16.05
CA GLU A 325 34.83 9.66 17.46
C GLU A 325 33.74 8.59 17.63
N ALA A 326 32.64 8.69 16.87
CA ALA A 326 31.57 7.70 16.89
C ALA A 326 32.00 6.33 16.31
N GLU A 327 32.88 6.31 15.30
CA GLU A 327 33.47 5.08 14.75
C GLU A 327 34.39 4.40 15.76
N GLN A 328 35.23 5.17 16.46
CA GLN A 328 36.08 4.65 17.55
C GLN A 328 35.24 4.09 18.70
N ALA A 329 34.16 4.77 19.09
CA ALA A 329 33.24 4.30 20.12
C ALA A 329 32.53 3.00 19.72
N LEU A 330 32.17 2.84 18.45
CA LEU A 330 31.61 1.58 17.93
C LEU A 330 32.65 0.46 17.98
N HIS A 331 33.89 0.69 17.54
CA HIS A 331 34.94 -0.31 17.60
C HIS A 331 35.26 -0.75 19.03
N ALA A 332 35.28 0.18 19.99
CA ALA A 332 35.44 -0.14 21.41
C ALA A 332 34.26 -0.98 21.93
N ALA A 333 33.02 -0.66 21.55
CA ALA A 333 31.84 -1.41 21.94
C ALA A 333 31.77 -2.80 21.27
N GLU A 334 32.24 -2.94 20.03
CA GLU A 334 32.34 -4.22 19.31
C GLU A 334 33.40 -5.13 19.93
N ALA A 335 34.56 -4.58 20.32
CA ALA A 335 35.62 -5.34 21.00
C ALA A 335 35.18 -5.90 22.37
N LEU A 336 34.23 -5.24 23.02
CA LEU A 336 33.64 -5.67 24.29
C LEU A 336 32.43 -6.61 24.12
N SER A 337 31.94 -6.80 22.88
CA SER A 337 30.79 -7.64 22.58
C SER A 337 31.22 -9.06 22.20
N GLU A 338 30.49 -10.05 22.69
CA GLU A 338 30.68 -11.47 22.32
C GLU A 338 29.91 -11.84 21.03
N GLN A 339 29.30 -10.85 20.35
CA GLN A 339 28.61 -11.10 19.08
C GLN A 339 29.63 -11.36 17.96
N PRO A 340 29.48 -12.44 17.18
CA PRO A 340 30.35 -12.69 16.03
C PRO A 340 30.23 -11.55 15.02
N LEU A 341 31.38 -11.05 14.55
CA LEU A 341 31.43 -10.04 13.49
C LEU A 341 30.62 -10.54 12.29
N PRO A 342 29.72 -9.70 11.72
CA PRO A 342 28.99 -10.08 10.53
C PRO A 342 29.98 -10.40 9.41
N ASP A 343 29.77 -11.51 8.72
CA ASP A 343 30.56 -11.92 7.56
C ASP A 343 30.26 -10.97 6.38
N LEU A 344 30.98 -9.85 6.35
CA LEU A 344 30.83 -8.82 5.34
C LEU A 344 31.65 -9.20 4.11
N ALA A 345 31.06 -10.00 3.22
CA ALA A 345 31.56 -10.12 1.86
C ALA A 345 31.50 -8.73 1.18
N ARG A 346 32.66 -8.10 0.97
CA ARG A 346 32.76 -6.88 0.16
C ARG A 346 32.34 -7.20 -1.27
N VAL A 347 31.08 -6.94 -1.58
CA VAL A 347 30.64 -6.82 -2.97
C VAL A 347 31.11 -5.45 -3.45
N GLU A 348 32.26 -5.41 -4.14
CA GLU A 348 32.70 -4.21 -4.84
C GLU A 348 31.64 -3.84 -5.87
N LYS A 349 30.81 -2.84 -5.54
CA LYS A 349 29.97 -2.17 -6.53
C LYS A 349 30.88 -1.32 -7.41
N ARG A 350 31.48 -1.95 -8.43
CA ARG A 350 32.28 -1.25 -9.45
C ARG A 350 31.47 -0.06 -10.00
N PRO A 351 32.05 1.16 -10.06
CA PRO A 351 31.38 2.29 -10.66
C PRO A 351 31.03 1.95 -12.11
N ILE A 352 29.76 2.19 -12.48
CA ILE A 352 29.27 1.89 -13.83
C ILE A 352 29.56 3.10 -14.72
N ASP A 353 30.69 3.06 -15.44
CA ASP A 353 30.97 4.02 -16.50
C ASP A 353 30.03 3.84 -17.71
N SER A 354 30.03 4.80 -18.63
CA SER A 354 29.13 4.80 -19.79
C SER A 354 29.36 3.61 -20.72
N GLN A 355 30.60 3.15 -20.85
CA GLN A 355 30.99 2.03 -21.71
C GLN A 355 30.54 0.70 -21.10
N LEU A 356 30.76 0.48 -19.80
CA LEU A 356 30.26 -0.67 -19.06
C LEU A 356 28.74 -0.72 -19.06
N ARG A 357 28.05 0.42 -19.04
CA ARG A 357 26.59 0.49 -19.18
C ARG A 357 26.15 -0.03 -20.55
N GLN A 358 26.78 0.42 -21.63
CA GLN A 358 26.49 -0.03 -22.99
C GLN A 358 26.75 -1.54 -23.15
N LEU A 359 27.88 -2.03 -22.65
CA LEU A 359 28.22 -3.46 -22.69
C LEU A 359 27.22 -4.32 -21.92
N LYS A 360 26.78 -3.88 -20.73
CA LYS A 360 25.73 -4.57 -19.95
C LYS A 360 24.38 -4.54 -20.63
N THR A 361 24.03 -3.45 -21.32
CA THR A 361 22.81 -3.35 -22.12
C THR A 361 22.85 -4.32 -23.29
N GLU A 362 23.96 -4.42 -24.02
CA GLU A 362 24.13 -5.37 -25.11
C GLU A 362 24.06 -6.83 -24.62
N LEU A 363 24.70 -7.13 -23.49
CA LEU A 363 24.58 -8.44 -22.84
C LEU A 363 23.11 -8.78 -22.50
N ALA A 364 22.35 -7.81 -21.99
CA ALA A 364 20.93 -8.02 -21.69
C ALA A 364 20.10 -8.29 -22.96
N TYR A 365 20.36 -7.58 -24.06
CA TYR A 365 19.70 -7.83 -25.34
C TYR A 365 20.07 -9.19 -25.93
N ALA A 366 21.34 -9.57 -25.91
CA ALA A 366 21.79 -10.88 -26.39
C ALA A 366 21.14 -12.04 -25.60
N ARG A 367 21.01 -11.90 -24.28
CA ARG A 367 20.28 -12.88 -23.43
C ARG A 367 18.79 -12.95 -23.78
N ALA A 368 18.16 -11.80 -24.00
CA ALA A 368 16.75 -11.75 -24.37
C ALA A 368 16.50 -12.41 -25.74
N ASP A 369 17.40 -12.21 -26.71
CA ASP A 369 17.30 -12.81 -28.04
C ASP A 369 17.40 -14.34 -27.98
N VAL A 370 18.37 -14.88 -27.23
CA VAL A 370 18.49 -16.34 -27.00
C VAL A 370 17.21 -16.88 -26.34
N SER A 371 16.75 -16.25 -25.25
CA SER A 371 15.53 -16.69 -24.55
C SER A 371 14.26 -16.60 -25.41
N LYS A 372 14.20 -15.66 -26.35
CA LYS A 372 13.08 -15.52 -27.30
C LYS A 372 13.10 -16.62 -28.35
N LEU A 373 14.28 -16.99 -28.84
CA LEU A 373 14.45 -18.05 -29.82
C LEU A 373 14.24 -19.44 -29.20
N GLU A 374 14.64 -19.67 -27.95
CA GLU A 374 14.39 -20.92 -27.22
C GLU A 374 12.90 -21.20 -26.98
N ARG A 375 12.07 -20.14 -26.88
CA ARG A 375 10.63 -20.25 -26.68
C ARG A 375 9.84 -20.56 -27.95
N ARG A 376 10.45 -20.50 -29.12
CA ARG A 376 9.81 -20.81 -30.41
C ARG A 376 10.04 -22.28 -30.75
N ALA A 377 8.97 -23.00 -31.10
CA ALA A 377 9.04 -24.42 -31.43
C ALA A 377 9.87 -24.72 -32.69
N ASP A 378 9.89 -23.80 -33.66
CA ASP A 378 10.50 -24.00 -34.99
C ASP A 378 11.69 -23.06 -35.23
N THR A 379 12.60 -22.89 -34.26
CA THR A 379 13.78 -22.05 -34.49
C THR A 379 14.84 -22.79 -35.32
N PRO A 380 15.27 -22.25 -36.48
CA PRO A 380 16.39 -22.80 -37.24
C PRO A 380 17.69 -22.86 -36.41
N ALA A 381 18.40 -23.98 -36.47
CA ALA A 381 19.63 -24.21 -35.71
C ALA A 381 20.69 -23.11 -35.94
N GLU A 382 20.85 -22.65 -37.18
CA GLU A 382 21.79 -21.56 -37.51
C GLU A 382 21.46 -20.23 -36.81
N LEU A 383 20.18 -19.93 -36.60
CA LEU A 383 19.77 -18.71 -35.89
C LEU A 383 20.03 -18.82 -34.38
N MET A 384 19.84 -20.02 -33.81
CA MET A 384 20.20 -20.31 -32.42
C MET A 384 21.70 -20.19 -32.18
N GLU A 385 22.52 -20.74 -33.09
CA GLU A 385 23.98 -20.65 -32.97
C GLU A 385 24.48 -19.21 -33.06
N LYS A 386 23.96 -18.41 -34.01
CA LYS A 386 24.30 -16.98 -34.12
C LYS A 386 23.94 -16.20 -32.86
N ALA A 387 22.77 -16.47 -32.26
CA ALA A 387 22.35 -15.79 -31.03
C ALA A 387 23.23 -16.18 -29.83
N ARG A 388 23.61 -17.47 -29.72
CA ARG A 388 24.53 -17.95 -28.68
C ARG A 388 25.94 -17.38 -28.83
N ALA A 389 26.44 -17.27 -30.07
CA ALA A 389 27.73 -16.64 -30.34
C ALA A 389 27.73 -15.15 -29.94
N ARG A 390 26.66 -14.42 -30.25
CA ARG A 390 26.49 -13.01 -29.82
C ARG A 390 26.44 -12.87 -28.31
N LEU A 391 25.77 -13.79 -27.61
CA LEU A 391 25.74 -13.83 -26.15
C LEU A 391 27.15 -14.04 -25.56
N GLN A 392 27.89 -15.02 -26.07
CA GLN A 392 29.26 -15.29 -25.60
C GLN A 392 30.19 -14.10 -25.81
N GLU A 393 30.09 -13.42 -26.96
CA GLU A 393 30.89 -12.23 -27.23
C GLU A 393 30.52 -11.06 -26.29
N ALA A 394 29.23 -10.82 -26.05
CA ALA A 394 28.79 -9.79 -25.11
C ALA A 394 29.24 -10.09 -23.66
N GLU A 395 29.23 -11.37 -23.23
CA GLU A 395 29.76 -11.78 -21.93
C GLU A 395 31.27 -11.56 -21.83
N ARG A 396 32.01 -11.90 -22.89
CA ARG A 396 33.45 -11.65 -22.97
C ARG A 396 33.76 -10.16 -22.86
N GLN A 397 33.04 -9.29 -23.57
CA GLN A 397 33.28 -7.85 -23.54
C GLN A 397 32.98 -7.24 -22.16
N VAL A 398 31.90 -7.65 -21.50
CA VAL A 398 31.59 -7.19 -20.12
C VAL A 398 32.66 -7.65 -19.12
N ASN A 399 33.18 -8.88 -19.28
CA ASN A 399 34.22 -9.43 -18.41
C ASN A 399 35.61 -8.84 -18.67
N ALA A 400 35.91 -8.50 -19.93
CA ALA A 400 37.18 -7.91 -20.35
C ALA A 400 37.27 -6.40 -20.10
N HIS A 401 36.14 -5.71 -19.89
CA HIS A 401 36.13 -4.28 -19.59
C HIS A 401 36.73 -4.00 -18.20
N ALA A 402 37.96 -3.50 -18.19
CA ALA A 402 38.57 -2.87 -17.03
C ALA A 402 38.21 -1.37 -17.07
N ALA A 403 37.56 -0.87 -16.02
CA ALA A 403 37.35 0.56 -15.86
C ALA A 403 38.73 1.27 -15.79
N PRO A 404 38.89 2.45 -16.41
CA PRO A 404 40.09 3.26 -16.26
C PRO A 404 40.29 3.74 -14.80
#